data_AF-A0A9W4SZG8-F1
#
_entry.id   AF-A0A9W4SZG8-F1
#
_cell.length_a   1.000
_cell.length_b   1.000
_cell.length_c   1.000
_cell.angle_alpha   90.00
_cell.angle_beta   90.00
_cell.angle_gamma   90.00
#
_symmetry.space_group_name_H-M   'P 1'
#
loop_
_entity.id
_entity.type
_entity.pdbx_description
1 polymer ?
#
loop_
_entity_poly.entity_id
_entity_poly.type
_entity_poly.pdbx_seq_one_letter_code
_entity_poly.pdbx_strand_id
1 'polypeptide(L)'
;MIAEICKPRKIILNIHIRESNISIITARTRKTEKIDGFLLFFLYRLDIDAELGYLFLRANSFTPKGRIAHSSILHQNMIYIFGGYYGNSCTNEVFHLDIYQNFNAEYPQWTENSAIGFESCWATTVITHHNNNPTIYLIGGIMQNQNFEDSFASIIYTYSLSTRQWNIPVTVGKLPERRRDIQAVADHMGNIYIFGGVADKYLGSEDLKFFNDMVIFNADYLTWSYGPIVNAPLKRHAYTATLLSSGMIVYIGGREQTDNGNLRENHVTVSSLLKNN
;
A
#
# COMPACT_ATOMS: atom_id res chain seq x y z
N MET A 1 -2.07 17.18 46.14
CA MET A 1 -1.00 16.42 45.45
C MET A 1 -1.59 15.98 44.12
N ILE A 2 -1.23 16.70 43.05
CA ILE A 2 -1.86 16.65 41.73
C ILE A 2 -1.27 15.45 40.97
N ALA A 3 -2.11 14.52 40.55
CA ALA A 3 -1.72 13.49 39.58
C ALA A 3 -1.85 14.09 38.18
N GLU A 4 -0.72 14.27 37.50
CA GLU A 4 -0.66 14.66 36.09
C GLU A 4 -1.32 13.59 35.22
N ILE A 5 -2.50 13.90 34.70
CA ILE A 5 -3.10 13.20 33.58
C ILE A 5 -2.28 13.57 32.35
N CYS A 6 -1.50 12.62 31.85
CA CYS A 6 -0.68 12.78 30.66
C CYS A 6 -1.61 13.01 29.44
N LYS A 7 -1.62 14.25 28.91
CA LYS A 7 -2.39 14.60 27.70
C LYS A 7 -1.92 13.79 26.49
N PRO A 8 -2.81 13.39 25.57
CA PRO A 8 -2.41 12.81 24.30
C PRO A 8 -1.56 13.83 23.51
N ARG A 9 -0.36 13.44 23.10
CA ARG A 9 0.47 14.25 22.20
C ARG A 9 -0.19 14.28 20.82
N LYS A 10 -0.71 15.45 20.46
CA LYS A 10 -1.15 15.79 19.11
C LYS A 10 0.03 15.57 18.15
N ILE A 11 -0.11 14.64 17.21
CA ILE A 11 0.75 14.62 16.02
C ILE A 11 0.11 15.61 15.05
N ILE A 12 0.66 16.82 14.97
CA ILE A 12 0.29 17.79 13.93
C ILE A 12 1.09 17.39 12.69
N LEU A 13 0.44 16.71 11.75
CA LEU A 13 0.96 16.52 10.40
C LEU A 13 0.80 17.85 9.66
N ASN A 14 1.83 18.70 9.67
CA ASN A 14 1.92 19.83 8.76
C ASN A 14 2.36 19.29 7.40
N ILE A 15 1.38 19.03 6.53
CA ILE A 15 1.63 18.67 5.13
C ILE A 15 1.77 19.99 4.36
N HIS A 16 3.00 20.36 4.02
CA HIS A 16 3.25 21.46 3.10
C HIS A 16 3.25 20.90 1.67
N ILE A 17 2.20 21.21 0.92
CA ILE A 17 2.04 20.76 -0.45
C ILE A 17 2.78 21.75 -1.36
N ARG A 18 3.87 21.30 -1.97
CA ARG A 18 4.37 21.88 -3.22
C ARG A 18 4.60 20.77 -4.23
N GLU A 19 4.33 21.12 -5.48
CA GLU A 19 4.14 20.23 -6.62
C GLU A 19 5.15 19.08 -6.71
N SER A 20 4.59 17.93 -7.10
CA SER A 20 5.24 16.84 -7.84
C SER A 20 5.81 15.64 -7.10
N ASN A 21 5.70 15.46 -5.78
CA ASN A 21 5.87 14.15 -5.14
C ASN A 21 5.31 14.13 -3.71
N ILE A 22 4.34 13.26 -3.44
CA ILE A 22 3.93 12.93 -2.05
C ILE A 22 4.27 11.47 -1.80
N SER A 23 5.17 11.24 -0.84
CA SER A 23 5.36 9.92 -0.22
C SER A 23 4.72 9.96 1.16
N ILE A 24 3.63 9.23 1.34
CA ILE A 24 2.99 9.09 2.66
C ILE A 24 3.77 8.05 3.46
N ILE A 25 4.50 8.50 4.47
CA ILE A 25 5.15 7.62 5.45
C ILE A 25 4.06 7.19 6.43
N THR A 26 3.57 5.95 6.32
CA THR A 26 2.75 5.38 7.38
C THR A 26 3.65 4.99 8.56
N ALA A 27 3.49 5.68 9.68
CA ALA A 27 4.17 5.32 10.92
C ALA A 27 3.38 4.24 11.66
N ARG A 28 4.04 3.13 12.00
CA ARG A 28 3.51 2.08 12.87
C ARG A 28 3.44 2.61 14.29
N THR A 29 2.25 2.69 14.88
CA THR A 29 2.10 2.87 16.33
C THR A 29 1.64 1.56 16.96
N ARG A 30 2.31 1.13 18.04
CA ARG A 30 1.80 0.08 18.93
C ARG A 30 1.08 0.76 20.09
N LYS A 31 -0.25 0.63 20.14
CA LYS A 31 -1.00 0.23 21.34
C LYS A 31 -2.49 0.11 20.99
N THR A 32 -3.02 -1.09 21.16
CA THR A 32 -4.45 -1.35 21.30
C THR A 32 -4.82 -1.14 22.76
N GLU A 33 -5.64 -0.14 23.06
CA GLU A 33 -6.41 -0.11 24.30
C GLU A 33 -7.89 -0.11 23.93
N LYS A 34 -8.57 -1.16 24.42
CA LYS A 34 -10.01 -1.39 24.33
C LYS A 34 -10.69 -0.34 25.21
N ILE A 35 -11.69 0.37 24.70
CA ILE A 35 -12.60 1.15 25.53
C ILE A 35 -14.01 0.63 25.27
N ASP A 36 -14.50 -0.20 26.19
CA ASP A 36 -15.93 -0.48 26.40
C ASP A 36 -16.47 0.59 27.37
N GLY A 37 -17.65 1.16 27.10
CA GLY A 37 -18.33 2.04 28.06
C GLY A 37 -19.51 2.84 27.51
N PHE A 38 -20.72 2.39 27.85
CA PHE A 38 -22.00 3.13 27.77
C PHE A 38 -22.03 4.32 28.76
N LEU A 39 -22.74 5.41 28.40
CA LEU A 39 -23.53 6.17 29.38
C LEU A 39 -24.65 7.00 28.70
N LEU A 40 -25.84 6.88 29.29
CA LEU A 40 -27.13 7.49 28.95
C LEU A 40 -27.43 8.64 29.96
N PHE A 41 -28.33 9.57 29.60
CA PHE A 41 -29.28 10.41 30.39
C PHE A 41 -29.25 11.93 30.06
N PHE A 42 -30.32 12.75 29.92
CA PHE A 42 -31.81 12.66 29.89
C PHE A 42 -32.42 14.01 29.34
N LEU A 43 -33.58 13.94 28.64
CA LEU A 43 -34.81 14.80 28.49
C LEU A 43 -34.85 16.29 29.01
N TYR A 44 -35.61 17.31 28.54
CA TYR A 44 -36.76 17.56 27.62
C TYR A 44 -36.87 19.10 27.35
N ARG A 45 -37.34 19.55 26.17
CA ARG A 45 -38.50 20.47 26.01
C ARG A 45 -38.87 20.65 24.53
N LEU A 46 -40.13 20.38 24.23
CA LEU A 46 -40.81 20.68 22.97
C LEU A 46 -41.01 22.19 22.82
N ASP A 47 -40.55 22.75 21.71
CA ASP A 47 -41.26 23.81 21.00
C ASP A 47 -41.27 23.41 19.52
N ILE A 48 -42.49 23.21 19.03
CA ILE A 48 -42.79 22.90 17.64
C ILE A 48 -42.72 24.23 16.90
N ASP A 49 -41.74 24.40 16.02
CA ASP A 49 -41.90 25.10 14.75
C ASP A 49 -40.64 24.94 13.89
N ALA A 50 -40.87 24.57 12.63
CA ALA A 50 -39.90 24.22 11.58
C ALA A 50 -39.23 22.83 11.72
N GLU A 51 -39.93 21.82 11.18
CA GLU A 51 -39.27 20.71 10.50
C GLU A 51 -38.42 21.25 9.34
N LEU A 52 -37.20 21.70 9.65
CA LEU A 52 -36.07 21.54 8.73
C LEU A 52 -35.25 20.40 9.28
N GLY A 53 -35.84 19.21 9.19
CA GLY A 53 -35.05 18.00 9.17
C GLY A 53 -34.07 18.17 8.02
N TYR A 54 -32.81 18.48 8.34
CA TYR A 54 -31.72 18.22 7.43
C TYR A 54 -31.79 16.73 7.16
N LEU A 55 -32.42 16.38 6.04
CA LEU A 55 -32.22 15.12 5.38
C LEU A 55 -30.75 15.14 4.99
N PHE A 56 -29.88 14.78 5.93
CA PHE A 56 -28.59 14.21 5.60
C PHE A 56 -28.96 12.97 4.79
N LEU A 57 -29.03 13.16 3.47
CA LEU A 57 -28.63 12.14 2.54
C LEU A 57 -27.21 11.78 3.00
N ARG A 58 -27.11 10.84 3.94
CA ARG A 58 -25.95 9.97 4.04
C ARG A 58 -25.94 9.27 2.69
N ALA A 59 -25.32 9.90 1.69
CA ALA A 59 -24.68 9.15 0.64
C ALA A 59 -23.86 8.11 1.40
N ASN A 60 -24.15 6.84 1.17
CA ASN A 60 -23.60 5.70 1.91
C ASN A 60 -22.07 5.72 1.81
N SER A 61 -21.41 6.51 2.66
CA SER A 61 -19.96 6.64 2.68
C SER A 61 -19.43 5.34 3.27
N PHE A 62 -18.67 4.61 2.47
CA PHE A 62 -17.98 3.43 2.93
C PHE A 62 -17.10 3.82 4.13
N THR A 63 -17.12 3.04 5.21
CA THR A 63 -16.29 3.33 6.39
C THR A 63 -15.27 2.21 6.54
N PRO A 64 -14.03 2.39 6.06
CA PRO A 64 -13.02 1.35 6.13
C PRO A 64 -12.69 1.01 7.58
N LYS A 65 -12.59 -0.28 7.88
CA LYS A 65 -12.02 -0.75 9.14
C LYS A 65 -10.51 -0.45 9.19
N GLY A 66 -10.02 -0.17 10.39
CA GLY A 66 -8.58 0.00 10.65
C GLY A 66 -7.82 -1.26 10.24
N ARG A 67 -6.78 -1.08 9.42
CA ARG A 67 -6.04 -2.17 8.76
C ARG A 67 -4.56 -1.86 8.64
N ILE A 68 -3.76 -2.91 8.48
CA ILE A 68 -2.32 -2.81 8.15
C ILE A 68 -2.06 -3.45 6.78
N ALA A 69 -0.84 -3.32 6.26
CA ALA A 69 -0.38 -4.04 5.07
C ALA A 69 -1.27 -3.89 3.82
N HIS A 70 -2.02 -2.79 3.73
CA HIS A 70 -2.76 -2.42 2.54
C HIS A 70 -1.79 -1.84 1.51
N SER A 71 -2.10 -2.02 0.22
CA SER A 71 -1.42 -1.24 -0.82
C SER A 71 -2.14 0.10 -0.97
N SER A 72 -1.40 1.13 -1.36
CA SER A 72 -1.98 2.45 -1.58
C SER A 72 -1.28 3.19 -2.71
N ILE A 73 -2.03 4.03 -3.41
CA ILE A 73 -1.45 4.91 -4.43
C ILE A 73 -2.25 6.20 -4.56
N LEU A 74 -1.53 7.30 -4.74
CA LEU A 74 -2.12 8.59 -5.10
C LEU A 74 -2.09 8.71 -6.62
N HIS A 75 -3.24 9.01 -7.22
CA HIS A 75 -3.31 9.39 -8.62
C HIS A 75 -4.22 10.60 -8.76
N GLN A 76 -3.69 11.69 -9.33
CA GLN A 76 -4.36 12.99 -9.37
C GLN A 76 -4.80 13.39 -7.95
N ASN A 77 -6.11 13.50 -7.72
CA ASN A 77 -6.69 13.89 -6.44
C ASN A 77 -7.30 12.71 -5.67
N MET A 78 -6.97 11.48 -6.07
CA MET A 78 -7.59 10.27 -5.52
C MET A 78 -6.55 9.43 -4.81
N ILE A 79 -6.77 9.18 -3.52
CA ILE A 79 -6.00 8.17 -2.77
C ILE A 79 -6.76 6.86 -2.87
N TYR A 80 -6.20 5.87 -3.57
CA TYR A 80 -6.74 4.52 -3.64
C TYR A 80 -6.07 3.61 -2.61
N ILE A 81 -6.87 2.78 -1.96
CA ILE A 81 -6.44 1.73 -1.04
C ILE A 81 -6.90 0.38 -1.58
N PHE A 82 -6.01 -0.61 -1.53
CA PHE A 82 -6.25 -1.97 -2.02
C PHE A 82 -5.94 -2.98 -0.92
N GLY A 83 -6.95 -3.78 -0.57
CA GLY A 83 -6.84 -4.86 0.39
C GLY A 83 -6.34 -4.40 1.76
N GLY A 84 -5.39 -5.16 2.30
CA GLY A 84 -4.85 -5.02 3.65
C GLY A 84 -5.27 -6.16 4.57
N TYR A 85 -4.83 -6.06 5.82
CA TYR A 85 -5.07 -7.04 6.86
C TYR A 85 -5.86 -6.40 8.01
N TYR A 86 -7.06 -6.91 8.27
CA TYR A 86 -7.88 -6.56 9.42
C TYR A 86 -8.75 -7.76 9.84
N GLY A 87 -9.17 -7.81 11.10
CA GLY A 87 -10.05 -8.90 11.55
C GLY A 87 -9.44 -10.30 11.42
N ASN A 88 -8.10 -10.39 11.48
CA ASN A 88 -7.31 -11.61 11.27
C ASN A 88 -7.29 -12.20 9.86
N SER A 89 -7.84 -11.52 8.85
CA SER A 89 -7.70 -11.92 7.44
C SER A 89 -7.16 -10.79 6.58
N CYS A 90 -6.72 -11.18 5.39
CA CYS A 90 -6.56 -10.24 4.30
C CYS A 90 -7.95 -9.82 3.77
N THR A 91 -8.01 -8.83 2.91
CA THR A 91 -9.29 -8.33 2.37
C THR A 91 -9.17 -8.02 0.90
N ASN A 92 -10.29 -8.15 0.18
CA ASN A 92 -10.40 -7.83 -1.24
C ASN A 92 -10.97 -6.42 -1.48
N GLU A 93 -11.24 -5.67 -0.41
CA GLU A 93 -11.84 -4.33 -0.47
C GLU A 93 -10.94 -3.36 -1.25
N VAL A 94 -11.58 -2.54 -2.09
CA VAL A 94 -10.93 -1.44 -2.81
C VAL A 94 -11.75 -0.19 -2.57
N PHE A 95 -11.12 0.87 -2.09
CA PHE A 95 -11.81 2.10 -1.77
C PHE A 95 -10.90 3.30 -2.01
N HIS A 96 -11.50 4.47 -2.24
CA HIS A 96 -10.75 5.69 -2.51
C HIS A 96 -11.31 6.90 -1.78
N LEU A 97 -10.45 7.90 -1.58
CA LEU A 97 -10.79 9.21 -1.06
C LEU A 97 -10.41 10.27 -2.10
N ASP A 98 -11.38 11.11 -2.46
CA ASP A 98 -11.13 12.35 -3.21
C ASP A 98 -10.63 13.42 -2.24
N ILE A 99 -9.37 13.83 -2.40
CA ILE A 99 -8.72 14.85 -1.58
C ILE A 99 -8.86 16.27 -2.13
N TYR A 100 -9.47 16.44 -3.31
CA TYR A 100 -9.80 17.77 -3.85
C TYR A 100 -11.06 18.34 -3.20
N GLN A 101 -12.00 17.48 -2.81
CA GLN A 101 -13.17 17.88 -2.06
C GLN A 101 -12.79 18.16 -0.60
N ASN A 102 -13.33 19.22 -0.01
CA ASN A 102 -13.18 19.45 1.43
C ASN A 102 -13.82 18.27 2.18
N PHE A 103 -13.02 17.55 2.95
CA PHE A 103 -13.48 16.45 3.79
C PHE A 103 -13.13 16.68 5.26
N ASN A 104 -13.95 16.15 6.15
CA ASN A 104 -13.62 16.09 7.57
C ASN A 104 -12.60 14.97 7.78
N ALA A 105 -11.39 15.29 8.27
CA ALA A 105 -10.35 14.30 8.52
C ALA A 105 -10.72 13.26 9.60
N GLU A 106 -11.68 13.58 10.47
CA GLU A 106 -12.24 12.64 11.45
C GLU A 106 -13.24 11.67 10.82
N TYR A 107 -13.94 12.12 9.77
CA TYR A 107 -14.96 11.34 9.05
C TYR A 107 -14.79 11.47 7.53
N PRO A 108 -13.66 10.98 6.97
CA PRO A 108 -13.40 11.04 5.54
C PRO A 108 -14.47 10.27 4.75
N GLN A 109 -14.92 10.87 3.64
CA GLN A 109 -15.96 10.30 2.79
C GLN A 109 -15.35 9.31 1.80
N TRP A 110 -15.10 8.08 2.23
CA TRP A 110 -14.56 7.04 1.34
C TRP A 110 -15.63 6.48 0.41
N THR A 111 -15.20 6.16 -0.81
CA THR A 111 -16.04 5.50 -1.82
C THR A 111 -15.49 4.11 -2.12
N GLU A 112 -16.35 3.10 -2.03
CA GLU A 112 -16.01 1.73 -2.39
C GLU A 112 -15.96 1.55 -3.93
N ASN A 113 -15.07 0.67 -4.39
CA ASN A 113 -14.87 0.33 -5.80
C ASN A 113 -14.99 -1.18 -5.96
N SER A 114 -14.96 -1.64 -7.22
CA SER A 114 -14.92 -3.08 -7.53
C SER A 114 -13.76 -3.78 -6.80
N ALA A 115 -14.11 -4.81 -6.05
CA ALA A 115 -13.16 -5.64 -5.31
C ALA A 115 -12.13 -6.29 -6.25
N ILE A 116 -10.96 -6.64 -5.68
CA ILE A 116 -9.83 -7.22 -6.43
C ILE A 116 -10.20 -8.60 -7.04
N GLY A 117 -11.11 -9.33 -6.38
CA GLY A 117 -11.49 -10.71 -6.73
C GLY A 117 -10.84 -11.78 -5.84
N PHE A 118 -9.88 -11.41 -4.99
CA PHE A 118 -9.23 -12.24 -3.97
C PHE A 118 -8.80 -11.36 -2.79
N GLU A 119 -8.60 -11.96 -1.61
CA GLU A 119 -8.11 -11.25 -0.43
C GLU A 119 -6.61 -10.98 -0.57
N SER A 120 -6.20 -9.71 -0.45
CA SER A 120 -4.83 -9.27 -0.71
C SER A 120 -4.26 -8.45 0.45
N CYS A 121 -2.98 -8.65 0.75
CA CYS A 121 -2.26 -7.96 1.83
C CYS A 121 -0.73 -8.10 1.61
N TRP A 122 0.06 -7.12 2.08
CA TRP A 122 1.52 -7.05 1.86
C TRP A 122 1.97 -7.04 0.39
N ALA A 123 1.05 -6.73 -0.53
CA ALA A 123 1.38 -6.41 -1.92
C ALA A 123 1.93 -4.97 -2.02
N THR A 124 2.55 -4.66 -3.15
CA THR A 124 2.92 -3.28 -3.51
C THR A 124 2.05 -2.79 -4.66
N THR A 125 1.84 -1.48 -4.71
CA THR A 125 1.22 -0.82 -5.86
C THR A 125 2.15 0.17 -6.51
N VAL A 126 2.04 0.30 -7.83
CA VAL A 126 2.70 1.33 -8.64
C VAL A 126 1.79 1.69 -9.81
N ILE A 127 1.97 2.88 -10.39
CA ILE A 127 1.17 3.35 -11.52
C ILE A 127 2.08 3.66 -12.71
N THR A 128 1.65 3.28 -13.90
CA THR A 128 2.27 3.71 -15.17
C THR A 128 1.21 4.29 -16.09
N HIS A 129 1.66 5.02 -17.11
CA HIS A 129 0.81 5.75 -18.05
C HIS A 129 1.00 5.25 -19.48
N HIS A 130 0.90 3.93 -19.69
CA HIS A 130 1.03 3.34 -21.01
C HIS A 130 -0.02 3.92 -21.99
N ASN A 131 0.45 4.53 -23.09
CA ASN A 131 -0.39 5.19 -24.09
C ASN A 131 -1.43 6.17 -23.50
N ASN A 132 -1.03 6.98 -22.51
CA ASN A 132 -1.89 7.90 -21.77
C ASN A 132 -3.04 7.26 -20.98
N ASN A 133 -3.04 5.92 -20.81
CA ASN A 133 -4.01 5.21 -19.98
C ASN A 133 -3.39 4.89 -18.62
N PRO A 134 -3.76 5.62 -17.55
CA PRO A 134 -3.22 5.37 -16.22
C PRO A 134 -3.67 3.98 -15.73
N THR A 135 -2.70 3.12 -15.46
CA THR A 135 -2.92 1.74 -15.03
C THR A 135 -2.17 1.49 -13.73
N ILE A 136 -2.90 1.06 -12.71
CA ILE A 136 -2.32 0.68 -11.42
C ILE A 136 -1.95 -0.79 -11.49
N TYR A 137 -0.73 -1.12 -11.08
CA TYR A 137 -0.23 -2.48 -10.95
C TYR A 137 -0.18 -2.85 -9.48
N LEU A 138 -0.82 -3.96 -9.12
CA LEU A 138 -0.73 -4.61 -7.81
C LEU A 138 0.18 -5.83 -7.95
N ILE A 139 1.30 -5.85 -7.24
CA ILE A 139 2.36 -6.84 -7.43
C ILE A 139 2.72 -7.54 -6.10
N GLY A 140 2.80 -8.87 -6.15
CA GLY A 140 3.21 -9.70 -5.03
C GLY A 140 2.21 -9.70 -3.86
N GLY A 141 2.73 -9.90 -2.65
CA GLY A 141 1.91 -10.03 -1.45
C GLY A 141 1.23 -11.39 -1.31
N ILE A 142 0.48 -11.53 -0.24
CA ILE A 142 -0.32 -12.72 0.05
C ILE A 142 -1.66 -12.59 -0.68
N MET A 143 -2.13 -13.71 -1.23
CA MET A 143 -3.38 -13.83 -1.98
C MET A 143 -4.16 -15.01 -1.43
N GLN A 144 -5.33 -14.74 -0.88
CA GLN A 144 -6.14 -15.75 -0.20
C GLN A 144 -7.59 -15.71 -0.65
N ASN A 145 -8.26 -16.85 -0.52
CA ASN A 145 -9.72 -16.91 -0.57
C ASN A 145 -10.31 -16.76 0.85
N GLN A 146 -11.64 -16.76 0.95
CA GLN A 146 -12.37 -16.63 2.22
C GLN A 146 -12.10 -17.78 3.21
N ASN A 147 -11.55 -18.90 2.73
CA ASN A 147 -11.16 -20.06 3.54
C ASN A 147 -9.67 -20.00 3.98
N PHE A 148 -8.99 -18.85 3.77
CA PHE A 148 -7.57 -18.65 4.04
C PHE A 148 -6.62 -19.51 3.19
N GLU A 149 -7.13 -20.11 2.13
CA GLU A 149 -6.35 -20.92 1.20
C GLU A 149 -5.67 -20.02 0.17
N ASP A 150 -4.53 -20.46 -0.33
CA ASP A 150 -3.76 -19.74 -1.34
C ASP A 150 -4.57 -19.60 -2.64
N SER A 151 -4.85 -18.36 -3.04
CA SER A 151 -5.63 -18.02 -4.23
C SER A 151 -4.76 -17.43 -5.34
N PHE A 152 -3.46 -17.75 -5.34
CA PHE A 152 -2.51 -17.25 -6.33
C PHE A 152 -2.89 -17.64 -7.77
N ALA A 153 -3.14 -16.64 -8.61
CA ALA A 153 -3.32 -16.83 -10.06
C ALA A 153 -2.26 -16.07 -10.89
N SER A 154 -1.72 -14.97 -10.37
CA SER A 154 -0.65 -14.19 -11.01
C SER A 154 0.15 -13.44 -9.95
N ILE A 155 1.41 -13.11 -10.25
CA ILE A 155 2.18 -12.20 -9.39
C ILE A 155 1.78 -10.72 -9.61
N ILE A 156 1.13 -10.42 -10.72
CA ILE A 156 0.78 -9.06 -11.15
C ILE A 156 -0.67 -8.98 -11.59
N TYR A 157 -1.37 -7.97 -11.07
CA TYR A 157 -2.73 -7.60 -11.44
C TYR A 157 -2.73 -6.14 -11.85
N THR A 158 -3.62 -5.81 -12.78
CA THR A 158 -3.78 -4.44 -13.30
C THR A 158 -5.16 -3.92 -12.98
N TYR A 159 -5.25 -2.69 -12.50
CA TYR A 159 -6.49 -1.95 -12.34
C TYR A 159 -6.48 -0.77 -13.30
N SER A 160 -7.35 -0.83 -14.30
CA SER A 160 -7.52 0.25 -15.26
C SER A 160 -8.35 1.36 -14.63
N LEU A 161 -7.78 2.55 -14.50
CA LEU A 161 -8.50 3.70 -13.95
C LEU A 161 -9.57 4.25 -14.91
N SER A 162 -9.45 3.96 -16.22
CA SER A 162 -10.45 4.38 -17.22
C SER A 162 -11.70 3.51 -17.19
N THR A 163 -11.54 2.18 -17.09
CA THR A 163 -12.66 1.23 -17.08
C THR A 163 -13.09 0.81 -15.67
N ARG A 164 -12.27 1.12 -14.66
CA ARG A 164 -12.44 0.69 -13.25
C ARG A 164 -12.50 -0.83 -13.09
N GLN A 165 -11.79 -1.57 -13.94
CA GLN A 165 -11.77 -3.03 -13.95
C GLN A 165 -10.40 -3.60 -13.64
N TRP A 166 -10.42 -4.75 -12.96
CA TRP A 166 -9.25 -5.59 -12.71
C TRP A 166 -8.99 -6.52 -13.88
N ASN A 167 -7.73 -6.72 -14.23
CA ASN A 167 -7.29 -7.67 -15.26
C ASN A 167 -5.98 -8.36 -14.84
N ILE A 168 -5.79 -9.59 -15.32
CA ILE A 168 -4.50 -10.29 -15.26
C ILE A 168 -3.82 -10.11 -16.62
N PRO A 169 -2.72 -9.36 -16.71
CA PRO A 169 -2.01 -9.21 -17.97
C PRO A 169 -1.30 -10.52 -18.34
N VAL A 170 -1.28 -10.84 -19.65
CA VAL A 170 -0.41 -11.90 -20.17
C VAL A 170 1.00 -11.34 -20.23
N THR A 171 1.93 -11.95 -19.49
CA THR A 171 3.31 -11.47 -19.40
C THR A 171 4.28 -12.49 -19.99
N VAL A 172 5.44 -12.00 -20.43
CA VAL A 172 6.50 -12.83 -21.02
C VAL A 172 7.83 -12.59 -20.30
N GLY A 173 8.82 -13.46 -20.55
CA GLY A 173 10.12 -13.38 -19.91
C GLY A 173 10.21 -14.21 -18.63
N LYS A 174 11.28 -13.98 -17.85
CA LYS A 174 11.54 -14.79 -16.65
C LYS A 174 10.70 -14.28 -15.48
N LEU A 175 9.66 -15.03 -15.11
CA LEU A 175 8.79 -14.69 -14.00
C LEU A 175 9.56 -14.66 -12.67
N PRO A 176 9.37 -13.62 -11.84
CA PRO A 176 9.90 -13.59 -10.49
C PRO A 176 9.19 -14.60 -9.56
N GLU A 177 9.94 -15.10 -8.60
CA GLU A 177 9.37 -15.84 -7.47
C GLU A 177 8.43 -14.93 -6.66
N ARG A 178 7.36 -15.53 -6.11
CA ARG A 178 6.39 -14.86 -5.24
C ARG A 178 7.10 -14.24 -4.04
N ARG A 179 6.72 -13.01 -3.71
CA ARG A 179 7.38 -12.23 -2.66
C ARG A 179 6.42 -11.21 -2.05
N ARG A 180 6.64 -10.90 -0.77
CA ARG A 180 5.97 -9.84 -0.01
C ARG A 180 6.98 -8.93 0.65
N ASP A 181 6.49 -7.92 1.37
CA ASP A 181 7.33 -6.91 2.04
C ASP A 181 8.27 -6.18 1.06
N ILE A 182 7.74 -5.84 -0.12
CA ILE A 182 8.43 -5.13 -1.20
C ILE A 182 7.80 -3.75 -1.43
N GLN A 183 8.54 -2.85 -2.07
CA GLN A 183 8.02 -1.59 -2.61
C GLN A 183 8.47 -1.44 -4.06
N ALA A 184 7.51 -1.36 -4.98
CA ALA A 184 7.76 -1.08 -6.39
C ALA A 184 7.92 0.43 -6.63
N VAL A 185 8.78 0.78 -7.59
CA VAL A 185 8.90 2.15 -8.13
C VAL A 185 8.90 2.08 -9.65
N ALA A 186 8.38 3.10 -10.33
CA ALA A 186 8.35 3.15 -11.79
C ALA A 186 9.07 4.38 -12.33
N ASP A 187 9.74 4.23 -13.47
CA ASP A 187 10.28 5.35 -14.25
C ASP A 187 9.25 5.90 -15.24
N HIS A 188 9.61 6.97 -15.94
CA HIS A 188 8.78 7.59 -16.97
C HIS A 188 8.75 6.79 -18.29
N MET A 189 9.56 5.73 -18.42
CA MET A 189 9.63 4.85 -19.59
C MET A 189 8.79 3.58 -19.39
N GLY A 190 8.00 3.49 -18.31
CA GLY A 190 7.15 2.35 -18.01
C GLY A 190 7.88 1.17 -17.39
N ASN A 191 9.15 1.30 -16.98
CA ASN A 191 9.83 0.25 -16.24
C ASN A 191 9.46 0.32 -14.76
N ILE A 192 9.02 -0.81 -14.22
CA ILE A 192 8.73 -1.02 -12.80
C ILE A 192 9.87 -1.83 -12.19
N TYR A 193 10.44 -1.33 -11.10
CA TYR A 193 11.57 -1.90 -10.39
C TYR A 193 11.15 -2.41 -9.02
N ILE A 194 11.53 -3.65 -8.69
CA ILE A 194 11.26 -4.29 -7.41
C ILE A 194 12.55 -4.97 -6.93
N PHE A 195 13.01 -4.64 -5.72
CA PHE A 195 14.25 -5.21 -5.19
C PHE A 195 14.01 -6.13 -3.99
N GLY A 196 14.61 -7.31 -3.98
CA GLY A 196 14.53 -8.18 -2.82
C GLY A 196 13.09 -8.59 -2.46
N GLY A 197 12.77 -8.56 -1.16
CA GLY A 197 11.55 -9.08 -0.58
C GLY A 197 11.76 -10.39 0.19
N VAL A 198 10.67 -11.01 0.61
CA VAL A 198 10.67 -12.30 1.30
C VAL A 198 9.59 -13.23 0.76
N ALA A 199 9.91 -14.52 0.65
CA ALA A 199 8.99 -15.61 0.43
C ALA A 199 8.90 -16.49 1.69
N ASP A 200 7.69 -16.92 2.02
CA ASP A 200 7.41 -17.82 3.14
C ASP A 200 6.24 -18.74 2.79
N LYS A 201 5.75 -19.50 3.78
CA LYS A 201 4.65 -20.47 3.61
C LYS A 201 3.36 -19.87 3.07
N TYR A 202 3.07 -18.58 3.30
CA TYR A 202 1.87 -17.93 2.76
C TYR A 202 1.97 -17.65 1.27
N LEU A 203 3.18 -17.81 0.71
CA LEU A 203 3.50 -17.67 -0.71
C LEU A 203 3.86 -19.02 -1.35
N GLY A 204 3.59 -20.13 -0.66
CA GLY A 204 3.91 -21.49 -1.12
C GLY A 204 5.38 -21.86 -1.00
N SER A 205 6.18 -21.13 -0.22
CA SER A 205 7.59 -21.47 0.03
C SER A 205 7.72 -22.30 1.31
N GLU A 206 8.41 -23.44 1.24
CA GLU A 206 8.63 -24.32 2.41
C GLU A 206 9.46 -23.62 3.49
N ASP A 207 10.51 -22.91 3.06
CA ASP A 207 11.44 -22.19 3.92
C ASP A 207 11.30 -20.67 3.77
N LEU A 208 11.76 -19.95 4.79
CA LEU A 208 11.86 -18.49 4.73
C LEU A 208 13.01 -18.08 3.80
N LYS A 209 12.68 -17.50 2.65
CA LYS A 209 13.65 -17.09 1.62
C LYS A 209 13.67 -15.58 1.44
N PHE A 210 14.83 -14.97 1.65
CA PHE A 210 15.07 -13.54 1.40
C PHE A 210 15.76 -13.33 0.05
N PHE A 211 15.36 -12.28 -0.65
CA PHE A 211 15.87 -11.96 -1.98
C PHE A 211 16.75 -10.71 -1.98
N ASN A 212 17.70 -10.65 -2.92
CA ASN A 212 18.53 -9.48 -3.25
C ASN A 212 18.62 -9.23 -4.76
N ASP A 213 17.69 -9.80 -5.54
CA ASP A 213 17.58 -9.58 -6.97
C ASP A 213 16.83 -8.27 -7.26
N MET A 214 17.17 -7.64 -8.39
CA MET A 214 16.38 -6.56 -8.98
C MET A 214 15.49 -7.15 -10.06
N VAL A 215 14.18 -7.19 -9.81
CA VAL A 215 13.17 -7.58 -10.79
C VAL A 215 12.72 -6.32 -11.53
N ILE A 216 12.68 -6.40 -12.86
CA ILE A 216 12.26 -5.31 -13.74
C ILE A 216 11.09 -5.80 -14.58
N PHE A 217 9.97 -5.07 -14.52
CA PHE A 217 8.82 -5.29 -15.40
C PHE A 217 8.65 -4.09 -16.32
N ASN A 218 8.70 -4.29 -17.62
CA ASN A 218 8.38 -3.23 -18.57
C ASN A 218 6.86 -3.26 -18.86
N ALA A 219 6.16 -2.18 -18.50
CA ALA A 219 4.72 -2.07 -18.61
C ALA A 219 4.20 -1.96 -20.04
N ASP A 220 5.02 -1.49 -20.98
CA ASP A 220 4.65 -1.30 -22.39
C ASP A 220 4.72 -2.64 -23.14
N TYR A 221 5.73 -3.44 -22.84
CA TYR A 221 5.95 -4.75 -23.47
C TYR A 221 5.43 -5.93 -22.64
N LEU A 222 4.96 -5.69 -21.41
CA LEU A 222 4.52 -6.70 -20.44
C LEU A 222 5.59 -7.79 -20.21
N THR A 223 6.86 -7.38 -20.16
CA THR A 223 8.02 -8.29 -20.09
C THR A 223 8.71 -8.23 -18.72
N TRP A 224 9.03 -9.39 -18.16
CA TRP A 224 9.86 -9.55 -16.98
C TRP A 224 11.32 -9.77 -17.35
N SER A 225 12.20 -9.07 -16.65
CA SER A 225 13.65 -9.20 -16.73
C SER A 225 14.29 -8.96 -15.36
N TYR A 226 15.61 -9.07 -15.30
CA TYR A 226 16.39 -8.90 -14.08
C TYR A 226 17.50 -7.89 -14.29
N GLY A 227 17.69 -7.02 -13.30
CA GLY A 227 18.82 -6.12 -13.24
C GLY A 227 20.13 -6.85 -12.92
N PRO A 228 21.28 -6.15 -13.04
CA PRO A 228 22.58 -6.72 -12.70
C PRO A 228 22.67 -7.07 -11.20
N ILE A 229 23.30 -8.20 -10.89
CA ILE A 229 23.56 -8.65 -9.52
C ILE A 229 24.90 -8.12 -8.98
N VAL A 230 25.76 -7.61 -9.86
CA VAL A 230 27.09 -7.10 -9.48
C VAL A 230 26.94 -5.94 -8.51
N ASN A 231 27.50 -6.09 -7.30
CA ASN A 231 27.37 -5.13 -6.19
C ASN A 231 25.92 -4.87 -5.75
N ALA A 232 25.01 -5.84 -5.95
CA ALA A 232 23.67 -5.73 -5.42
C ALA A 232 23.71 -5.59 -3.89
N PRO A 233 22.83 -4.76 -3.30
CA PRO A 233 22.70 -4.67 -1.85
C PRO A 233 22.41 -6.04 -1.22
N LEU A 234 22.63 -6.16 0.09
CA LEU A 234 22.23 -7.35 0.84
C LEU A 234 20.72 -7.63 0.69
N LYS A 235 20.36 -8.90 0.85
CA LYS A 235 18.97 -9.37 0.84
C LYS A 235 18.16 -8.55 1.84
N ARG A 236 17.02 -8.02 1.41
CA ARG A 236 16.22 -7.11 2.24
C ARG A 236 14.74 -7.20 1.99
N HIS A 237 13.96 -6.81 2.99
CA HIS A 237 12.51 -6.70 2.90
C HIS A 237 12.00 -5.63 3.88
N ALA A 238 10.70 -5.30 3.80
CA ALA A 238 10.00 -4.35 4.66
C ALA A 238 10.58 -2.93 4.64
N TYR A 239 11.21 -2.57 3.52
CA TYR A 239 11.79 -1.26 3.26
C TYR A 239 10.79 -0.37 2.52
N THR A 240 11.09 0.93 2.45
CA THR A 240 10.47 1.86 1.48
C THR A 240 11.44 2.15 0.36
N ALA A 241 10.95 2.38 -0.85
CA ALA A 241 11.76 2.69 -2.03
C ALA A 241 11.30 4.00 -2.68
N THR A 242 12.25 4.75 -3.21
CA THR A 242 11.98 5.97 -3.98
C THR A 242 12.93 6.05 -5.16
N LEU A 243 12.37 6.21 -6.36
CA LEU A 243 13.13 6.52 -7.57
C LEU A 243 13.38 8.03 -7.62
N LEU A 244 14.65 8.42 -7.73
CA LEU A 244 15.06 9.81 -7.88
C LEU A 244 15.11 10.18 -9.36
N SER A 245 15.03 11.48 -9.66
CA SER A 245 15.20 12.02 -11.04
C SER A 245 16.55 11.67 -11.68
N SER A 246 17.56 11.38 -10.85
CA SER A 246 18.87 10.88 -11.28
C SER A 246 18.85 9.43 -11.80
N GLY A 247 17.74 8.71 -11.67
CA GLY A 247 17.64 7.28 -11.97
C GLY A 247 18.12 6.36 -10.83
N MET A 248 18.55 6.91 -9.69
CA MET A 248 18.90 6.10 -8.51
C MET A 248 17.65 5.68 -7.74
N ILE A 249 17.65 4.45 -7.22
CA ILE A 249 16.61 3.97 -6.30
C ILE A 249 17.18 3.93 -4.89
N VAL A 250 16.57 4.71 -4.01
CA VAL A 250 16.94 4.78 -2.59
C VAL A 250 16.01 3.87 -1.80
N TYR A 251 16.60 3.00 -0.96
CA TYR A 251 15.90 2.15 -0.02
C TYR A 251 16.07 2.67 1.41
N ILE A 252 14.98 2.88 2.14
CA ILE A 252 15.00 3.41 3.51
C ILE A 252 14.28 2.42 4.43
N GLY A 253 14.90 2.13 5.58
CA GLY A 253 14.35 1.21 6.56
C GLY A 253 14.45 -0.26 6.15
N GLY A 254 13.57 -1.07 6.75
CA GLY A 254 13.47 -2.50 6.51
C GLY A 254 14.54 -3.32 7.22
N ARG A 255 14.59 -4.61 6.88
CA ARG A 255 15.53 -5.57 7.46
C ARG A 255 16.43 -6.13 6.38
N GLU A 256 17.70 -6.28 6.71
CA GLU A 256 18.70 -6.94 5.86
C GLU A 256 19.10 -8.28 6.45
N GLN A 257 19.27 -9.28 5.60
CA GLN A 257 19.95 -10.52 5.94
C GLN A 257 21.45 -10.37 5.68
N THR A 258 22.24 -10.47 6.74
CA THR A 258 23.71 -10.50 6.68
C THR A 258 24.21 -11.82 6.08
N ASP A 259 25.48 -11.86 5.66
CA ASP A 259 26.09 -13.06 5.08
C ASP A 259 26.06 -14.28 6.02
N ASN A 260 26.05 -14.04 7.33
CA ASN A 260 25.94 -15.07 8.36
C ASN A 260 24.48 -15.51 8.61
N GLY A 261 23.52 -15.03 7.82
CA GLY A 261 22.09 -15.40 7.90
C GLY A 261 21.26 -14.58 8.90
N ASN A 262 21.88 -13.75 9.74
CA ASN A 262 21.18 -12.94 10.75
C ASN A 262 20.44 -11.75 10.12
N LEU A 263 19.25 -11.44 10.65
CA LEU A 263 18.49 -10.24 10.30
C LEU A 263 18.88 -9.06 11.19
N ARG A 264 19.13 -7.91 10.58
CA ARG A 264 19.33 -6.63 11.28
C ARG A 264 18.41 -5.56 10.72
N GLU A 265 17.99 -4.63 11.56
CA GLU A 265 17.29 -3.42 11.13
C GLU A 265 18.26 -2.56 10.30
N ASN A 266 17.76 -1.98 9.22
CA ASN A 266 18.53 -1.12 8.34
C ASN A 266 18.01 0.32 8.44
N HIS A 267 18.93 1.27 8.41
CA HIS A 267 18.58 2.69 8.49
C HIS A 267 18.35 3.26 7.08
N VAL A 268 19.37 3.28 6.21
CA VAL A 268 19.29 3.80 4.84
C VAL A 268 20.30 3.07 3.94
N THR A 269 19.90 2.71 2.72
CA THR A 269 20.81 2.22 1.68
C THR A 269 20.47 2.87 0.35
N VAL A 270 21.46 3.47 -0.32
CA VAL A 270 21.30 3.99 -1.68
C VAL A 270 21.80 2.95 -2.66
N SER A 271 21.01 2.59 -3.67
CA SER A 271 21.48 1.79 -4.79
C SER A 271 21.45 2.64 -6.07
N SER A 272 22.58 2.69 -6.79
CA SER A 272 22.63 3.29 -8.11
C SER A 272 22.64 2.16 -9.14
N LEU A 273 21.54 1.96 -9.84
CA LEU A 273 21.46 0.98 -10.94
C LEU A 273 21.71 1.60 -12.31
N LEU A 274 21.75 2.93 -12.43
CA LEU A 274 21.87 3.63 -13.71
C LEU A 274 23.21 4.35 -13.93
N LYS A 275 24.25 4.06 -13.15
CA LYS A 275 25.61 4.47 -13.54
C LYS A 275 26.23 3.44 -14.48
N ASN A 276 25.76 3.42 -15.71
CA ASN A 276 26.60 3.06 -16.85
C ASN A 276 26.72 4.33 -17.70
N ASN A 277 27.99 4.77 -17.84
CA ASN A 277 28.52 5.95 -18.54
C ASN A 277 27.65 6.58 -19.62
#